data_AF-A0AAW7D2T1-F1
#
_entry.id   AF-A0AAW7D2T1-F1
#
_cell.length_a   1.000
_cell.length_b   1.000
_cell.length_c   1.000
_cell.angle_alpha   90.00
_cell.angle_beta   90.00
_cell.angle_gamma   90.00
#
_symmetry.space_group_name_H-M   'P 1'
#
loop_
_entity.id
_entity.type
_entity.pdbx_description
1 polymer ?
#
loop_
_entity_poly.entity_id
_entity_poly.type
_entity_poly.pdbx_seq_one_letter_code
_entity_poly.pdbx_strand_id
1 'polypeptide(L)'
;MKKITTVLTFFIAIWGAYSQVGIGTRVPNKSAQLTLVAEDRGLLIPNIALKSTTDTETIQHGNVESLLVYSTQKQGDITPGFYYWNKTRWTRIKSDDQEVAPDQNTTNISLTIVDDNLVLTDSGDNTVSIPLKLINTPTTMEYNETTGIITYTNEHGNYQTIDLAQVVHHFETLTSLGMDAAAGSLTYVDERGDSKVLDLANVVKTHETLT
;
A
#
# COMPACT_ATOMS: atom_id res chain seq x y z
N MET A 1 -62.15 67.29 8.09
CA MET A 1 -61.05 66.45 8.65
C MET A 1 -61.04 64.98 8.17
N LYS A 2 -62.03 64.49 7.40
CA LYS A 2 -62.10 63.07 6.95
C LYS A 2 -61.24 62.68 5.73
N LYS A 3 -60.62 63.64 5.01
CA LYS A 3 -59.83 63.35 3.79
C LYS A 3 -58.34 63.09 4.07
N ILE A 4 -57.82 63.51 5.23
CA ILE A 4 -56.41 63.36 5.61
C ILE A 4 -56.14 61.98 6.24
N THR A 5 -57.12 61.40 6.95
CA THR A 5 -56.99 60.06 7.54
C THR A 5 -56.88 58.96 6.47
N THR A 6 -57.61 59.05 5.35
CA THR A 6 -57.55 58.02 4.29
C THR A 6 -56.20 57.96 3.58
N VAL A 7 -55.50 59.08 3.45
CA VAL A 7 -54.17 59.14 2.80
C VAL A 7 -53.08 58.57 3.72
N LEU A 8 -53.21 58.77 5.03
CA LEU A 8 -52.24 58.26 6.01
C LEU A 8 -52.32 56.72 6.16
N THR A 9 -53.51 56.12 6.00
CA THR A 9 -53.67 54.65 6.02
C THR A 9 -53.06 53.98 4.79
N PHE A 10 -52.98 54.67 3.64
CA PHE A 10 -52.42 54.13 2.40
C PHE A 10 -50.88 54.01 2.44
N PHE A 11 -50.21 54.83 3.24
CA PHE A 11 -48.74 54.81 3.37
C PHE A 11 -48.21 53.79 4.38
N ILE A 12 -49.05 53.26 5.28
CA ILE A 12 -48.63 52.30 6.32
C ILE A 12 -48.74 50.83 5.84
N ALA A 13 -49.34 50.57 4.67
CA ALA A 13 -49.60 49.22 4.19
C ALA A 13 -48.47 48.56 3.37
N ILE A 14 -47.28 49.17 3.24
CA ILE A 14 -46.19 48.66 2.37
C ILE A 14 -45.13 47.88 3.16
N TRP A 15 -45.52 47.19 4.22
CA TRP A 15 -44.61 46.28 4.92
C TRP A 15 -44.51 44.95 4.17
N GLY A 16 -43.44 44.81 3.37
CA GLY A 16 -42.80 43.54 3.02
C GLY A 16 -43.63 42.53 2.23
N ALA A 17 -43.87 42.77 0.94
CA ALA A 17 -44.26 41.70 0.04
C ALA A 17 -43.03 40.84 -0.33
N TYR A 18 -42.81 39.73 0.37
CA TYR A 18 -41.87 38.70 -0.10
C TYR A 18 -42.54 37.92 -1.23
N SER A 19 -42.07 38.11 -2.47
CA SER A 19 -42.58 37.37 -3.63
C SER A 19 -41.63 36.23 -3.96
N GLN A 20 -42.16 35.01 -3.99
CA GLN A 20 -41.48 33.85 -4.56
C GLN A 20 -41.37 34.00 -6.09
N VAL A 21 -40.24 33.56 -6.65
CA VAL A 21 -39.98 33.71 -8.10
C VAL A 21 -40.57 32.51 -8.83
N GLY A 22 -41.56 32.76 -9.68
CA GLY A 22 -42.06 31.80 -10.66
C GLY A 22 -41.58 32.17 -12.05
N ILE A 23 -40.94 31.23 -12.75
CA ILE A 23 -40.66 31.38 -14.19
C ILE A 23 -41.49 30.32 -14.92
N GLY A 24 -42.35 30.79 -15.84
CA GLY A 24 -43.28 29.93 -16.58
C GLY A 24 -44.50 29.45 -15.79
N THR A 25 -44.72 29.95 -14.57
CA THR A 25 -45.92 29.67 -13.77
C THR A 25 -46.41 30.90 -12.99
N ARG A 26 -47.73 31.05 -12.86
CA ARG A 26 -48.39 32.04 -11.98
C ARG A 26 -48.64 31.50 -10.58
N VAL A 27 -48.43 30.21 -10.36
CA VAL A 27 -48.64 29.53 -9.07
C VAL A 27 -47.35 28.81 -8.70
N PRO A 28 -46.32 29.53 -8.22
CA PRO A 28 -45.08 28.91 -7.77
C PRO A 28 -45.35 28.01 -6.56
N ASN A 29 -44.54 26.97 -6.39
CA ASN A 29 -44.63 26.09 -5.24
C ASN A 29 -44.32 26.89 -3.96
N LYS A 30 -45.21 26.80 -2.95
CA LYS A 30 -45.09 27.56 -1.69
C LYS A 30 -43.84 27.22 -0.88
N SER A 31 -43.25 26.05 -1.09
CA SER A 31 -42.03 25.60 -0.42
C SER A 31 -40.76 25.95 -1.19
N ALA A 32 -40.85 26.65 -2.32
CA ALA A 32 -39.70 26.97 -3.17
C ALA A 32 -39.54 28.48 -3.34
N GLN A 33 -38.30 28.96 -3.17
CA GLN A 33 -37.96 30.36 -3.49
C GLN A 33 -37.97 30.63 -5.01
N LEU A 34 -37.68 29.60 -5.81
CA LEU A 34 -37.73 29.60 -7.27
C LEU A 34 -38.50 28.37 -7.76
N THR A 35 -39.55 28.59 -8.55
CA THR A 35 -40.26 27.53 -9.28
C THR A 35 -40.10 27.74 -10.79
N LEU A 36 -39.62 26.72 -11.48
CA LEU A 36 -39.45 26.72 -12.94
C LEU A 36 -40.43 25.72 -13.55
N VAL A 37 -41.30 26.18 -14.45
CA VAL A 37 -42.23 25.32 -15.18
C VAL A 37 -42.09 25.60 -16.68
N ALA A 38 -41.79 24.57 -17.46
CA ALA A 38 -41.73 24.62 -18.92
C ALA A 38 -42.06 23.23 -19.49
N GLU A 39 -42.60 23.18 -20.71
CA GLU A 39 -42.96 21.92 -21.38
C GLU A 39 -41.75 21.29 -22.09
N ASP A 40 -40.87 22.13 -22.65
CA ASP A 40 -39.82 21.73 -23.60
C ASP A 40 -38.44 22.33 -23.28
N ARG A 41 -38.27 22.94 -22.10
CA ARG A 41 -37.07 23.67 -21.71
C ARG A 41 -36.67 23.35 -20.27
N GLY A 42 -35.37 23.44 -19.99
CA GLY A 42 -34.79 23.19 -18.66
C GLY A 42 -34.06 24.40 -18.08
N LEU A 43 -33.41 24.19 -16.93
CA LEU A 43 -32.51 25.16 -16.30
C LEU A 43 -31.08 24.92 -16.79
N LEU A 44 -30.47 25.92 -17.43
CA LEU A 44 -29.04 25.89 -17.72
C LEU A 44 -28.26 26.41 -16.50
N ILE A 45 -27.49 25.52 -15.88
CA ILE A 45 -26.54 25.83 -14.80
C ILE A 45 -25.23 26.36 -15.41
N PRO A 46 -24.48 27.26 -14.75
CA PRO A 46 -23.22 27.77 -15.26
C PRO A 46 -22.24 26.66 -15.66
N ASN A 47 -21.76 26.74 -16.90
CA ASN A 47 -20.74 25.86 -17.47
C ASN A 47 -19.36 26.42 -17.15
N ILE A 48 -18.61 25.77 -16.27
CA ILE A 48 -17.35 26.27 -15.72
C ILE A 48 -16.25 25.23 -15.93
N ALA A 49 -15.07 25.63 -16.43
CA ALA A 49 -13.91 24.76 -16.52
C ALA A 49 -13.16 24.73 -15.18
N LEU A 50 -13.60 23.88 -14.25
CA LEU A 50 -12.93 23.69 -12.96
C LEU A 50 -11.56 23.02 -13.15
N LYS A 51 -10.56 23.47 -12.38
CA LYS A 51 -9.18 22.96 -12.48
C LYS A 51 -8.94 21.65 -11.73
N SER A 52 -9.62 21.45 -10.61
CA SER A 52 -9.54 20.27 -9.73
C SER A 52 -10.71 20.24 -8.73
N THR A 53 -10.88 19.18 -7.95
CA THR A 53 -11.90 19.15 -6.89
C THR A 53 -11.64 20.13 -5.76
N THR A 54 -10.42 20.64 -5.60
CA THR A 54 -10.06 21.65 -4.59
C THR A 54 -9.95 23.06 -5.16
N ASP A 55 -10.41 23.28 -6.40
CA ASP A 55 -10.36 24.58 -7.06
C ASP A 55 -11.20 25.64 -6.33
N THR A 56 -10.51 26.63 -5.75
CA THR A 56 -11.07 27.78 -5.03
C THR A 56 -10.88 29.10 -5.77
N GLU A 57 -10.25 29.08 -6.95
CA GLU A 57 -9.86 30.30 -7.69
C GLU A 57 -10.76 30.59 -8.88
N THR A 58 -11.24 29.54 -9.57
CA THR A 58 -12.03 29.72 -10.80
C THR A 58 -13.32 30.50 -10.54
N ILE A 59 -13.90 30.35 -9.35
CA ILE A 59 -15.02 31.18 -8.88
C ILE A 59 -14.44 32.34 -8.05
N GLN A 60 -14.38 33.53 -8.66
CA GLN A 60 -13.65 34.68 -8.12
C GLN A 60 -14.12 35.19 -6.74
N HIS A 61 -15.38 34.97 -6.39
CA HIS A 61 -15.96 35.42 -5.11
C HIS A 61 -15.97 34.32 -4.04
N GLY A 62 -15.17 33.26 -4.25
CA GLY A 62 -15.13 32.09 -3.39
C GLY A 62 -16.29 31.13 -3.62
N ASN A 63 -16.08 29.89 -3.22
CA ASN A 63 -17.09 28.84 -3.33
C ASN A 63 -18.00 28.84 -2.10
N VAL A 64 -19.30 29.05 -2.31
CA VAL A 64 -20.32 28.97 -1.25
C VAL A 64 -20.83 27.52 -1.15
N GLU A 65 -21.15 27.04 0.07
CA GLU A 65 -21.76 25.73 0.24
C GLU A 65 -23.01 25.57 -0.63
N SER A 66 -23.16 24.40 -1.26
CA SER A 66 -24.23 24.07 -2.20
C SER A 66 -24.23 24.88 -3.51
N LEU A 67 -23.16 25.62 -3.81
CA LEU A 67 -22.99 26.24 -5.13
C LEU A 67 -22.90 25.14 -6.20
N LEU A 68 -23.76 25.18 -7.21
CA LEU A 68 -23.88 24.17 -8.27
C LEU A 68 -23.32 24.70 -9.60
N VAL A 69 -22.47 23.91 -10.26
CA VAL A 69 -21.91 24.19 -11.59
C VAL A 69 -21.87 22.92 -12.44
N TYR A 70 -21.81 23.09 -13.76
CA TYR A 70 -21.49 22.00 -14.68
C TYR A 70 -20.03 22.14 -15.13
N SER A 71 -19.19 21.15 -14.82
CA SER A 71 -17.82 21.11 -15.32
C SER A 71 -17.78 20.63 -16.76
N THR A 72 -17.12 21.40 -17.63
CA THR A 72 -17.14 21.15 -19.09
C THR A 72 -16.02 20.27 -19.60
N GLN A 73 -14.92 20.14 -18.87
CA GLN A 73 -13.70 19.49 -19.37
C GLN A 73 -13.09 18.58 -18.32
N LYS A 74 -12.35 17.58 -18.78
CA LYS A 74 -11.51 16.76 -17.89
C LYS A 74 -10.25 17.55 -17.57
N GLN A 75 -10.04 17.83 -16.29
CA GLN A 75 -8.86 18.56 -15.81
C GLN A 75 -8.54 18.10 -14.38
N GLY A 76 -7.30 17.66 -14.15
CA GLY A 76 -6.93 17.03 -12.88
C GLY A 76 -7.81 15.81 -12.56
N ASP A 77 -8.43 15.82 -11.39
CA ASP A 77 -9.38 14.82 -10.91
C ASP A 77 -10.84 15.12 -11.29
N ILE A 78 -11.11 16.22 -11.98
CA ILE A 78 -12.43 16.57 -12.49
C ILE A 78 -12.68 15.86 -13.82
N THR A 79 -13.88 15.34 -13.96
CA THR A 79 -14.47 14.85 -15.23
C THR A 79 -15.72 15.65 -15.57
N PRO A 80 -16.12 15.77 -16.85
CA PRO A 80 -17.34 16.48 -17.21
C PRO A 80 -18.58 16.00 -16.45
N GLY A 81 -19.41 16.93 -15.98
CA GLY A 81 -20.62 16.62 -15.21
C GLY A 81 -20.98 17.68 -14.16
N PHE A 82 -22.03 17.43 -13.38
CA PHE A 82 -22.49 18.36 -12.34
C PHE A 82 -21.67 18.22 -11.06
N TYR A 83 -21.29 19.36 -10.47
CA TYR A 83 -20.58 19.45 -9.21
C TYR A 83 -21.22 20.48 -8.29
N TYR A 84 -21.26 20.18 -7.00
CA TYR A 84 -21.58 21.16 -5.97
C TYR A 84 -20.44 21.34 -4.98
N TRP A 85 -20.30 22.52 -4.40
CA TRP A 85 -19.31 22.78 -3.36
C TRP A 85 -19.79 22.31 -1.99
N ASN A 86 -19.02 21.45 -1.33
CA ASN A 86 -19.39 20.82 -0.05
C ASN A 86 -18.70 21.45 1.19
N LYS A 87 -18.28 22.73 1.09
CA LYS A 87 -17.37 23.48 2.00
C LYS A 87 -15.88 23.24 1.79
N THR A 88 -15.48 22.03 1.37
CA THR A 88 -14.07 21.65 1.28
C THR A 88 -13.61 21.36 -0.14
N ARG A 89 -14.51 20.80 -0.96
CA ARG A 89 -14.22 20.38 -2.33
C ARG A 89 -15.48 20.35 -3.20
N TRP A 90 -15.27 20.42 -4.51
CA TRP A 90 -16.25 20.10 -5.52
C TRP A 90 -16.56 18.61 -5.48
N THR A 91 -17.82 18.28 -5.19
CA THR A 91 -18.32 16.91 -5.16
C THR A 91 -19.17 16.68 -6.40
N ARG A 92 -18.84 15.63 -7.16
CA ARG A 92 -19.60 15.25 -8.35
C ARG A 92 -20.94 14.65 -7.95
N ILE A 93 -22.01 15.07 -8.61
CA ILE A 93 -23.30 14.39 -8.56
C ILE A 93 -23.24 13.22 -9.53
N LYS A 94 -23.37 11.99 -9.02
CA LYS A 94 -23.43 10.76 -9.82
C LYS A 94 -24.80 10.10 -9.62
N SER A 95 -25.28 9.40 -10.64
CA SER A 95 -26.39 8.46 -10.51
C SER A 95 -25.86 7.12 -10.00
N ASP A 96 -26.62 6.43 -9.15
CA ASP A 96 -26.28 5.10 -8.62
C ASP A 96 -26.10 4.05 -9.72
N ASP A 97 -26.69 4.26 -10.90
CA ASP A 97 -26.56 3.39 -12.09
C ASP A 97 -25.11 3.27 -12.65
N GLN A 98 -24.13 3.90 -12.00
CA GLN A 98 -22.71 3.84 -12.36
C GLN A 98 -21.83 3.28 -11.23
N GLU A 99 -22.41 2.84 -10.11
CA GLU A 99 -21.71 1.88 -9.24
C GLU A 99 -21.88 0.49 -9.86
N VAL A 100 -20.75 -0.12 -10.24
CA VAL A 100 -20.73 -1.56 -10.43
C VAL A 100 -21.14 -2.14 -9.09
N ALA A 101 -22.35 -2.71 -9.02
CA ALA A 101 -22.81 -3.36 -7.80
C ALA A 101 -21.71 -4.34 -7.34
N PRO A 102 -21.35 -4.34 -6.04
CA PRO A 102 -20.35 -5.29 -5.56
C PRO A 102 -20.79 -6.69 -5.95
N ASP A 103 -19.87 -7.44 -6.55
CA ASP A 103 -20.15 -8.81 -6.97
C ASP A 103 -20.69 -9.60 -5.78
N GLN A 104 -21.91 -10.13 -5.93
CA GLN A 104 -22.60 -10.89 -4.88
C GLN A 104 -22.17 -12.37 -4.90
N ASN A 105 -21.32 -12.77 -5.84
CA ASN A 105 -20.82 -14.12 -5.89
C ASN A 105 -19.85 -14.39 -4.74
N THR A 106 -20.24 -15.31 -3.86
CA THR A 106 -19.47 -15.69 -2.67
C THR A 106 -18.94 -17.13 -2.74
N THR A 107 -19.16 -17.84 -3.85
CA THR A 107 -18.78 -19.25 -3.99
C THR A 107 -17.46 -19.38 -4.74
N ASN A 108 -16.41 -19.78 -4.05
CA ASN A 108 -15.11 -20.10 -4.65
C ASN A 108 -15.12 -21.52 -5.22
N ILE A 109 -14.55 -21.72 -6.41
CA ILE A 109 -14.48 -23.03 -7.07
C ILE A 109 -13.05 -23.57 -7.21
N SER A 110 -12.03 -22.70 -7.22
CA SER A 110 -10.65 -23.17 -7.31
C SER A 110 -9.66 -22.24 -6.62
N LEU A 111 -8.55 -22.82 -6.16
CA LEU A 111 -7.38 -22.13 -5.65
C LEU A 111 -6.15 -22.78 -6.29
N THR A 112 -5.50 -22.08 -7.22
CA THR A 112 -4.41 -22.64 -8.01
C THR A 112 -3.24 -21.67 -8.10
N ILE A 113 -2.10 -22.14 -8.60
CA ILE A 113 -0.95 -21.30 -8.92
C ILE A 113 -0.90 -21.13 -10.43
N VAL A 114 -0.90 -19.87 -10.89
CA VAL A 114 -0.77 -19.50 -12.31
C VAL A 114 0.23 -18.35 -12.40
N ASP A 115 1.27 -18.51 -13.22
CA ASP A 115 2.30 -17.49 -13.49
C ASP A 115 2.82 -16.79 -12.22
N ASP A 116 3.29 -17.56 -11.24
CA ASP A 116 3.80 -17.09 -9.94
C ASP A 116 2.79 -16.30 -9.08
N ASN A 117 1.49 -16.45 -9.34
CA ASN A 117 0.43 -15.91 -8.50
C ASN A 117 -0.41 -17.03 -7.90
N LEU A 118 -0.81 -16.87 -6.64
CA LEU A 118 -1.92 -17.62 -6.07
C LEU A 118 -3.22 -17.01 -6.59
N VAL A 119 -3.99 -17.80 -7.34
CA VAL A 119 -5.21 -17.37 -8.01
C VAL A 119 -6.40 -18.08 -7.38
N LEU A 120 -7.35 -17.29 -6.86
CA LEU A 120 -8.66 -17.74 -6.41
C LEU A 120 -9.66 -17.48 -7.53
N THR A 121 -10.40 -18.51 -7.96
CA THR A 121 -11.47 -18.38 -8.96
C THR A 121 -12.82 -18.67 -8.32
N ASP A 122 -13.80 -17.82 -8.60
CA ASP A 122 -15.18 -17.98 -8.14
C ASP A 122 -16.06 -18.76 -9.14
N SER A 123 -17.29 -19.08 -8.76
CA SER A 123 -18.24 -19.82 -9.61
C SER A 123 -18.76 -19.04 -10.83
N GLY A 124 -18.41 -17.76 -10.95
CA GLY A 124 -18.71 -16.90 -12.09
C GLY A 124 -17.48 -16.65 -12.97
N ASP A 125 -16.40 -17.42 -12.77
CA ASP A 125 -15.12 -17.33 -13.45
C ASP A 125 -14.33 -16.03 -13.19
N ASN A 126 -14.72 -15.24 -12.18
CA ASN A 126 -13.91 -14.10 -11.75
C ASN A 126 -12.68 -14.59 -10.99
N THR A 127 -11.59 -13.82 -11.04
CA THR A 127 -10.33 -14.18 -10.39
C THR A 127 -9.79 -13.08 -9.48
N VAL A 128 -9.24 -13.49 -8.34
CA VAL A 128 -8.41 -12.66 -7.47
C VAL A 128 -7.02 -13.28 -7.43
N SER A 129 -6.00 -12.48 -7.78
CA SER A 129 -4.62 -12.95 -7.88
C SER A 129 -3.72 -12.23 -6.89
N ILE A 130 -2.97 -13.00 -6.09
CA ILE A 130 -1.97 -12.50 -5.15
C ILE A 130 -0.60 -13.03 -5.58
N PRO A 131 0.36 -12.16 -5.91
CA PRO A 131 1.72 -12.59 -6.25
C PRO A 131 2.34 -13.43 -5.13
N LEU A 132 2.90 -14.60 -5.48
CA LEU A 132 3.52 -15.50 -4.52
C LEU A 132 4.67 -14.83 -3.76
N LYS A 133 5.39 -13.90 -4.40
CA LYS A 133 6.44 -13.09 -3.76
C LYS A 133 5.98 -12.22 -2.59
N LEU A 134 4.68 -11.91 -2.49
CA LEU A 134 4.11 -11.13 -1.39
C LEU A 134 3.73 -12.00 -0.19
N ILE A 135 3.50 -13.30 -0.42
CA ILE A 135 3.07 -14.25 0.62
C ILE A 135 4.18 -15.22 1.04
N ASN A 136 5.18 -15.42 0.19
CA ASN A 136 6.33 -16.27 0.45
C ASN A 136 7.55 -15.39 0.71
N THR A 137 8.00 -15.30 1.95
CA THR A 137 9.33 -14.79 2.28
C THR A 137 10.29 -15.98 2.32
N PRO A 138 11.07 -16.22 1.26
CA PRO A 138 11.92 -17.41 1.19
C PRO A 138 13.02 -17.34 2.25
N THR A 139 13.20 -18.42 3.01
CA THR A 139 14.40 -18.61 3.83
C THR A 139 15.57 -19.00 2.94
N THR A 140 16.71 -18.33 3.07
CA THR A 140 17.91 -18.64 2.27
C THR A 140 19.04 -19.17 3.14
N MET A 141 19.92 -19.98 2.54
CA MET A 141 21.17 -20.42 3.15
C MET A 141 22.26 -20.33 2.08
N GLU A 142 23.28 -19.54 2.35
CA GLU A 142 24.38 -19.27 1.41
C GLU A 142 25.72 -19.50 2.10
N TYR A 143 26.64 -20.17 1.40
CA TYR A 143 28.01 -20.41 1.86
C TYR A 143 28.98 -19.50 1.11
N ASN A 144 29.81 -18.77 1.84
CA ASN A 144 30.89 -17.98 1.27
C ASN A 144 32.21 -18.77 1.32
N GLU A 145 32.67 -19.24 0.16
CA GLU A 145 33.91 -20.04 0.05
C GLU A 145 35.18 -19.29 0.49
N THR A 146 35.18 -17.95 0.42
CA THR A 146 36.36 -17.14 0.80
C THR A 146 36.45 -16.95 2.31
N THR A 147 35.31 -16.77 2.98
CA THR A 147 35.27 -16.50 4.43
C THR A 147 34.95 -17.73 5.28
N GLY A 148 34.46 -18.81 4.69
CA GLY A 148 34.02 -20.01 5.42
C GLY A 148 32.70 -19.83 6.18
N ILE A 149 31.97 -18.73 5.95
CA ILE A 149 30.75 -18.39 6.69
C ILE A 149 29.52 -18.88 5.93
N ILE A 150 28.63 -19.59 6.64
CA ILE A 150 27.24 -19.81 6.19
C ILE A 150 26.39 -18.64 6.70
N THR A 151 25.66 -18.00 5.81
CA THR A 151 24.63 -17.00 6.15
C THR A 151 23.26 -17.62 5.94
N TYR A 152 22.49 -17.74 7.03
CA TYR A 152 21.08 -18.10 7.00
C TYR A 152 20.24 -16.81 7.10
N THR A 153 19.26 -16.66 6.21
CA THR A 153 18.27 -15.58 6.26
C THR A 153 16.90 -16.18 6.55
N ASN A 154 16.25 -15.74 7.64
CA ASN A 154 14.91 -16.21 7.97
C ASN A 154 13.80 -15.45 7.22
N GLU A 155 12.55 -15.88 7.42
CA GLU A 155 11.35 -15.29 6.80
C GLU A 155 11.05 -13.85 7.23
N HIS A 156 11.74 -13.36 8.26
CA HIS A 156 11.68 -11.98 8.73
C HIS A 156 12.83 -11.11 8.19
N GLY A 157 13.69 -11.66 7.32
CA GLY A 157 14.87 -10.99 6.78
C GLY A 157 16.03 -10.85 7.78
N ASN A 158 15.98 -11.53 8.93
CA ASN A 158 17.07 -11.52 9.89
C ASN A 158 18.16 -12.50 9.48
N TYR A 159 19.41 -12.07 9.62
CA TYR A 159 20.58 -12.87 9.29
C TYR A 159 21.13 -13.58 10.54
N GLN A 160 21.54 -14.83 10.35
CA GLN A 160 22.36 -15.56 11.31
C GLN A 160 23.56 -16.14 10.56
N THR A 161 24.75 -15.97 11.14
CA THR A 161 26.00 -16.47 10.56
C THR A 161 26.54 -17.63 11.35
N ILE A 162 27.02 -18.66 10.65
CA ILE A 162 27.74 -19.80 11.21
C ILE A 162 29.13 -19.78 10.60
N ASP A 163 30.16 -19.55 11.42
CA ASP A 163 31.56 -19.61 11.01
C ASP A 163 32.04 -21.06 11.04
N LEU A 164 32.11 -21.70 9.87
CA LEU A 164 32.53 -23.10 9.78
C LEU A 164 33.99 -23.29 10.18
N ALA A 165 34.87 -22.31 9.97
CA ALA A 165 36.26 -22.41 10.36
C ALA A 165 36.38 -22.46 11.89
N GLN A 166 35.60 -21.65 12.60
CA GLN A 166 35.53 -21.73 14.07
C GLN A 166 34.91 -23.02 14.56
N VAL A 167 33.83 -23.50 13.92
CA VAL A 167 33.22 -24.79 14.28
C VAL A 167 34.21 -25.93 14.08
N VAL A 168 34.89 -25.97 12.93
CA VAL A 168 35.92 -26.97 12.64
C VAL A 168 37.04 -26.86 13.67
N HIS A 169 37.62 -25.68 13.89
CA HIS A 169 38.67 -25.48 14.90
C HIS A 169 38.24 -25.89 16.32
N HIS A 170 36.97 -25.67 16.69
CA HIS A 170 36.45 -26.07 18.00
C HIS A 170 36.43 -27.58 18.20
N PHE A 171 36.19 -28.35 17.13
CA PHE A 171 36.12 -29.81 17.16
C PHE A 171 37.36 -30.51 16.58
N GLU A 172 38.28 -29.75 15.99
CA GLU A 172 39.60 -30.22 15.62
C GLU A 172 40.35 -30.62 16.87
N THR A 173 40.99 -31.78 16.78
CA THR A 173 41.84 -32.28 17.84
C THR A 173 43.28 -32.10 17.43
N LEU A 174 44.05 -31.36 18.24
CA LEU A 174 45.43 -31.05 17.91
C LEU A 174 46.24 -32.36 17.87
N THR A 175 46.67 -32.77 16.69
CA THR A 175 47.66 -33.83 16.52
C THR A 175 48.97 -33.18 16.12
N SER A 176 50.03 -33.33 16.93
CA SER A 176 51.35 -32.78 16.59
C SER A 176 52.43 -33.85 16.66
N LEU A 177 53.37 -33.81 15.72
CA LEU A 177 54.58 -34.64 15.71
C LEU A 177 55.79 -33.72 15.84
N GLY A 178 56.62 -33.97 16.86
CA GLY A 178 57.90 -33.31 17.07
C GLY A 178 59.04 -34.32 17.02
N MET A 179 60.15 -33.96 16.38
CA MET A 179 61.38 -34.78 16.36
C MET A 179 62.45 -34.09 17.21
N ASP A 180 63.01 -34.82 18.15
CA ASP A 180 64.26 -34.43 18.81
C ASP A 180 65.39 -35.24 18.19
N ALA A 181 66.13 -34.61 17.27
CA ALA A 181 67.24 -35.24 16.57
C ALA A 181 68.44 -35.53 17.50
N ALA A 182 68.62 -34.76 18.58
CA ALA A 182 69.72 -34.97 19.52
C ALA A 182 69.42 -36.13 20.48
N ALA A 183 68.17 -36.24 20.92
CA ALA A 183 67.69 -37.38 21.72
C ALA A 183 67.35 -38.62 20.87
N GLY A 184 67.25 -38.48 19.54
CA GLY A 184 66.86 -39.54 18.62
C GLY A 184 65.44 -40.04 18.86
N SER A 185 64.49 -39.14 19.17
CA SER A 185 63.12 -39.52 19.52
C SER A 185 62.08 -38.76 18.71
N LEU A 186 60.92 -39.38 18.52
CA LEU A 186 59.72 -38.77 17.97
C LEU A 186 58.68 -38.63 19.08
N THR A 187 58.18 -37.43 19.30
CA THR A 187 57.06 -37.17 20.21
C THR A 187 55.79 -36.96 19.40
N TYR A 188 54.79 -37.78 19.67
CA TYR A 188 53.43 -37.62 19.17
C TYR A 188 52.57 -37.06 20.30
N VAL A 189 51.85 -35.96 20.07
CA VAL A 189 50.83 -35.45 20.99
C VAL A 189 49.47 -35.76 20.38
N ASP A 190 48.65 -36.49 21.12
CA ASP A 190 47.34 -36.97 20.69
C ASP A 190 46.22 -35.94 20.90
N GLU A 191 45.00 -36.30 20.48
CA GLU A 191 43.81 -35.48 20.60
C GLU A 191 43.42 -35.06 22.02
N ARG A 192 43.93 -35.78 23.03
CA ARG A 192 43.71 -35.51 24.46
C ARG A 192 44.84 -34.68 25.07
N GLY A 193 45.84 -34.30 24.27
CA GLY A 193 47.04 -33.61 24.72
C GLY A 193 48.08 -34.54 25.35
N ASP A 194 47.87 -35.86 25.28
CA ASP A 194 48.79 -36.84 25.85
C ASP A 194 49.98 -37.01 24.92
N SER A 195 51.18 -36.81 25.47
CA SER A 195 52.43 -36.97 24.72
C SER A 195 52.94 -38.41 24.82
N LYS A 196 53.17 -39.03 23.67
CA LYS A 196 53.81 -40.33 23.53
C LYS A 196 55.17 -40.18 22.84
N VAL A 197 56.22 -40.55 23.55
CA VAL A 197 57.59 -40.52 23.03
C VAL A 197 57.95 -41.90 22.48
N LEU A 198 58.36 -41.93 21.21
CA LEU A 198 58.93 -43.09 20.54
C LEU A 198 60.43 -42.87 20.39
N ASP A 199 61.21 -43.71 21.06
CA ASP A 199 62.67 -43.68 20.98
C ASP A 199 63.14 -44.36 19.68
N LEU A 200 63.52 -43.54 18.71
CA LEU A 200 63.99 -44.01 17.41
C LEU A 200 65.44 -44.51 17.49
N ALA A 201 66.26 -43.96 18.38
CA ALA A 201 67.65 -44.40 18.55
C ALA A 201 67.73 -45.87 18.98
N ASN A 202 66.84 -46.31 19.88
CA ASN A 202 66.75 -47.72 20.27
C ASN A 202 66.17 -48.62 19.16
N VAL A 203 65.17 -48.14 18.42
CA VAL A 203 64.63 -48.89 17.26
C VAL A 203 65.70 -49.08 16.18
N VAL A 204 66.47 -48.04 15.89
CA VAL A 204 67.57 -48.10 14.92
C VAL A 204 68.65 -49.08 15.40
N LYS A 205 69.13 -48.97 16.65
CA LYS A 205 70.13 -49.89 17.22
C LYS A 205 69.71 -51.37 17.20
N THR A 206 68.42 -51.67 17.33
CA THR A 206 67.93 -53.07 17.30
C THR A 206 67.89 -53.67 15.89
N HIS A 207 67.92 -52.84 14.84
CA HIS A 207 67.83 -53.26 13.43
C HIS A 207 69.08 -52.91 12.62
N GLU A 208 70.04 -52.20 13.20
CA GLU A 208 71.37 -52.01 12.61
C GLU A 208 72.15 -53.33 12.67
N THR A 209 72.49 -53.87 11.50
CA THR A 209 73.46 -54.96 11.39
C THR A 209 74.84 -54.38 11.65
N LEU A 210 75.57 -54.89 12.65
CA LEU A 210 76.99 -54.56 12.82
C LEU A 210 77.75 -55.02 11.57
N THR A 211 78.09 -54.08 10.69
CA THR A 211 79.10 -54.26 9.62
C THR A 211 80.47 -53.83 10.07
#